data_AF-A0A955R991-F1
#
_entry.id   AF-A0A955R991-F1
#
_cell.length_a   1.000
_cell.length_b   1.000
_cell.length_c   1.000
_cell.angle_alpha   90.00
_cell.angle_beta   90.00
_cell.angle_gamma   90.00
#
_symmetry.space_group_name_H-M   'P 1'
#
loop_
_entity.id
_entity.type
_entity.pdbx_description
1 polymer ?
#
loop_
_entity_poly.entity_id
_entity_poly.type
_entity_poly.pdbx_seq_one_letter_code
_entity_poly.pdbx_strand_id
1 'polypeptide(L)'
;MTALTVGPDRDGRVVHAVGGRVVAEAPADAVVVACGDAVIEPGRVNAHTHLYSGLAPLGMPAADPPPTCFLEILERVWWRLDRALTTESLRAAAELYVAEALLLGTTSLVDHHESPNLVAGSLDVLGDAIEGLGARALLCYGATERNGGR
;
A
#
# COMPACT_ATOMS: atom_id res chain seq x y z
N MET A 1 -5.93 -26.20 -4.45
CA MET A 1 -5.66 -25.11 -3.49
C MET A 1 -4.18 -25.15 -3.15
N THR A 2 -3.48 -24.02 -3.21
CA THR A 2 -2.06 -23.99 -2.86
C THR A 2 -1.87 -24.22 -1.36
N ALA A 3 -1.05 -25.21 -1.02
CA ALA A 3 -0.64 -25.51 0.35
C ALA A 3 0.86 -25.22 0.51
N LEU A 4 1.22 -24.56 1.59
CA LEU A 4 2.56 -24.03 1.86
C LEU A 4 2.96 -24.38 3.29
N THR A 5 4.20 -24.83 3.47
CA THR A 5 4.88 -24.92 4.76
C THR A 5 6.12 -24.02 4.70
N VAL A 6 6.20 -23.03 5.58
CA VAL A 6 7.35 -22.14 5.72
C VAL A 6 8.08 -22.50 7.00
N GLY A 7 9.37 -22.81 6.89
CA GLY A 7 10.22 -23.10 8.04
C GLY A 7 10.98 -24.44 7.97
N PRO A 8 11.65 -24.83 9.07
CA PRO A 8 11.83 -24.02 10.27
C PRO A 8 12.63 -22.74 9.98
N ASP A 9 12.28 -21.65 10.65
CA ASP A 9 13.10 -20.44 10.67
C ASP A 9 14.25 -20.57 11.68
N ARG A 10 15.06 -19.50 11.86
CA ARG A 10 16.23 -19.54 12.76
C ARG A 10 15.87 -19.79 14.23
N ASP A 11 14.63 -19.55 14.62
CA ASP A 11 14.11 -19.76 15.98
C ASP A 11 13.34 -21.08 16.10
N GLY A 12 13.31 -21.89 15.03
CA GLY A 12 12.63 -23.18 14.97
C GLY A 12 11.14 -23.10 14.66
N ARG A 13 10.62 -21.93 14.24
CA ARG A 13 9.21 -21.74 13.93
C ARG A 13 8.84 -22.34 12.57
N VAL A 14 7.69 -22.99 12.51
CA VAL A 14 7.08 -23.50 11.27
C VAL A 14 5.66 -22.96 11.15
N VAL A 15 5.28 -22.51 9.94
CA VAL A 15 3.93 -22.05 9.64
C VAL A 15 3.38 -22.80 8.43
N HIS A 16 2.16 -23.32 8.57
CA HIS A 16 1.42 -23.97 7.50
C HIS A 16 0.31 -23.05 6.99
N ALA A 17 0.15 -22.94 5.68
CA ALA A 17 -0.92 -22.18 5.05
C ALA A 17 -1.59 -22.96 3.91
N VAL A 18 -2.92 -22.99 3.89
CA VAL A 18 -3.72 -23.61 2.81
C VAL A 18 -4.75 -22.61 2.34
N GLY A 19 -4.75 -22.32 1.03
CA GLY A 19 -5.70 -21.36 0.45
C GLY A 19 -5.60 -19.96 1.08
N GLY A 20 -4.40 -19.54 1.47
CA GLY A 20 -4.15 -18.23 2.09
C GLY A 20 -4.52 -18.13 3.59
N ARG A 21 -4.87 -19.24 4.24
CA ARG A 21 -5.19 -19.27 5.68
C ARG A 21 -4.17 -20.09 6.44
N VAL A 22 -3.74 -19.61 7.60
CA VAL A 22 -2.88 -20.38 8.51
C VAL A 22 -3.68 -21.57 9.07
N VAL A 23 -3.07 -22.75 9.05
CA VAL A 23 -3.66 -24.01 9.52
C VAL A 23 -2.71 -24.71 10.50
N ALA A 24 -3.25 -25.63 11.30
CA ALA A 24 -2.45 -26.40 12.26
C ALA A 24 -1.56 -27.45 11.57
N GLU A 25 -2.04 -28.06 10.49
CA GLU A 25 -1.37 -29.12 9.76
C GLU A 25 -1.43 -28.86 8.27
N ALA A 26 -0.33 -29.14 7.56
CA ALA A 26 -0.28 -29.09 6.10
C ALA A 26 -0.52 -30.48 5.49
N PRO A 27 -1.15 -30.55 4.30
CA PRO A 27 -1.12 -31.75 3.47
C PRO A 27 0.31 -32.23 3.21
N ALA A 28 0.49 -33.54 3.03
CA ALA A 28 1.80 -34.14 2.79
C ALA A 28 2.48 -33.63 1.50
N ASP A 29 1.71 -33.12 0.54
CA ASP A 29 2.15 -32.56 -0.73
C ASP A 29 2.29 -31.02 -0.70
N ALA A 30 2.25 -30.39 0.47
CA ALA A 30 2.46 -28.95 0.60
C ALA A 30 3.87 -28.54 0.14
N VAL A 31 3.95 -27.41 -0.57
CA VAL A 31 5.23 -26.84 -0.98
C VAL A 31 5.98 -26.37 0.25
N VAL A 32 7.26 -26.71 0.36
CA VAL A 32 8.10 -26.30 1.49
C VAL A 32 9.01 -25.14 1.09
N VAL A 33 8.96 -24.05 1.84
CA VAL A 33 9.88 -22.91 1.74
C VAL A 33 10.80 -22.93 2.95
N ALA A 34 12.06 -23.31 2.71
CA ALA A 34 13.11 -23.29 3.73
C ALA A 34 13.53 -21.84 4.01
N CYS A 35 13.66 -21.49 5.29
CA CYS A 35 14.01 -20.13 5.71
C CYS A 35 14.87 -20.13 7.00
N GLY A 36 15.77 -21.10 7.13
CA GLY A 36 16.53 -21.35 8.36
C GLY A 36 17.49 -20.22 8.78
N ASP A 37 17.79 -19.28 7.89
CA ASP A 37 18.56 -18.07 8.14
C ASP A 37 17.67 -16.82 8.27
N ALA A 38 16.34 -16.95 8.30
CA ALA A 38 15.38 -15.86 8.43
C ALA A 38 14.53 -16.01 9.71
N VAL A 39 13.59 -15.09 9.92
CA VAL A 39 12.57 -15.15 10.98
C VAL A 39 11.20 -15.04 10.33
N ILE A 40 10.24 -15.84 10.78
CA ILE A 40 8.85 -15.77 10.33
C ILE A 40 8.08 -14.81 11.25
N GLU A 41 7.65 -13.69 10.69
CA GLU A 41 6.82 -12.68 11.36
C GLU A 41 5.45 -12.52 10.70
N PRO A 42 4.41 -12.08 11.45
CA PRO A 42 3.18 -11.59 10.83
C PRO A 42 3.48 -10.38 9.93
N GLY A 43 2.81 -10.32 8.77
CA GLY A 43 2.89 -9.14 7.91
C GLY A 43 2.37 -7.89 8.62
N ARG A 44 3.08 -6.78 8.48
CA ARG A 44 2.74 -5.50 9.13
C ARG A 44 1.51 -4.85 8.49
N VAL A 45 0.84 -4.01 9.26
CA VAL A 45 -0.30 -3.21 8.82
C VAL A 45 0.07 -1.73 8.90
N ASN A 46 0.03 -1.02 7.79
CA ASN A 46 0.06 0.43 7.79
C ASN A 46 -1.36 0.96 7.93
N ALA A 47 -1.70 1.43 9.13
CA ALA A 47 -3.04 1.87 9.48
C ALA A 47 -3.44 3.23 8.89
N HIS A 48 -2.50 3.97 8.26
CA HIS A 48 -2.80 5.25 7.64
C HIS A 48 -1.74 5.63 6.60
N THR A 49 -2.14 5.76 5.34
CA THR A 49 -1.27 6.24 4.26
C THR A 49 -2.04 7.00 3.17
N HIS A 50 -1.30 7.57 2.23
CA HIS A 50 -1.78 8.25 1.04
C HIS A 50 -1.00 7.76 -0.20
N LEU A 51 -1.50 6.72 -0.88
CA LEU A 51 -0.85 6.06 -2.02
C LEU A 51 -0.63 7.00 -3.20
N TYR A 52 -1.52 7.96 -3.41
CA TYR A 52 -1.40 8.93 -4.52
C TYR A 52 -0.13 9.79 -4.44
N SER A 53 0.49 9.86 -3.26
CA SER A 53 1.75 10.59 -3.04
C SER A 53 3.00 9.76 -3.31
N GLY A 54 2.88 8.49 -3.73
CA GLY A 54 4.00 7.57 -3.89
C GLY A 54 5.15 8.07 -4.78
N LEU A 55 4.85 8.88 -5.79
CA LEU A 55 5.88 9.47 -6.67
C LEU A 55 6.49 10.77 -6.13
N ALA A 56 5.92 11.39 -5.09
CA ALA A 56 6.37 12.68 -4.58
C ALA A 56 7.85 12.69 -4.14
N PRO A 57 8.40 11.63 -3.52
CA PRO A 57 9.83 11.58 -3.19
C PRO A 57 10.78 11.53 -4.39
N LEU A 58 10.28 11.24 -5.61
CA LEU A 58 11.10 11.08 -6.83
C LEU A 58 11.44 12.40 -7.53
N GLY A 59 11.62 13.47 -6.75
CA GLY A 59 12.05 14.78 -7.27
C GLY A 59 10.91 15.75 -7.57
N MET A 60 9.77 15.63 -6.89
CA MET A 60 8.74 16.68 -6.90
C MET A 60 9.35 18.01 -6.45
N PRO A 61 9.15 19.12 -7.20
CA PRO A 61 9.67 20.43 -6.80
C PRO A 61 9.19 20.85 -5.41
N ALA A 62 10.09 21.42 -4.61
CA ALA A 62 9.73 21.98 -3.32
C ALA A 62 8.80 23.20 -3.49
N ALA A 63 7.90 23.41 -2.52
CA ALA A 63 7.09 24.61 -2.47
C ALA A 63 7.97 25.85 -2.23
N ASP A 64 7.68 26.92 -2.95
CA ASP A 64 8.31 28.23 -2.82
C ASP A 64 7.23 29.30 -2.61
N PRO A 65 7.23 30.02 -1.47
CA PRO A 65 8.14 29.89 -0.33
C PRO A 65 7.93 28.58 0.45
N PRO A 66 8.97 28.07 1.15
CA PRO A 66 8.86 26.88 1.99
C PRO A 66 7.73 27.02 3.02
N PRO A 67 6.91 25.98 3.25
CA PRO A 67 5.83 26.05 4.20
C PRO A 67 6.37 26.07 5.64
N THR A 68 5.73 26.86 6.49
CA THR A 68 6.09 27.09 7.90
C THR A 68 5.10 26.46 8.87
N CYS A 69 3.95 26.01 8.39
CA CYS A 69 2.95 25.29 9.18
C CYS A 69 2.27 24.20 8.35
N PHE A 70 1.52 23.32 9.03
CA PHE A 70 0.84 22.19 8.38
C PHE A 70 -0.17 22.63 7.31
N LEU A 71 -0.90 23.72 7.55
CA LEU A 71 -1.85 24.25 6.56
C LEU A 71 -1.14 24.69 5.29
N GLU A 72 0.02 25.34 5.41
CA GLU A 72 0.83 25.73 4.24
C GLU A 72 1.38 24.51 3.50
N ILE A 73 1.72 23.42 4.19
CA ILE A 73 2.11 22.15 3.54
C ILE A 73 0.94 21.63 2.69
N LEU A 74 -0.27 21.60 3.26
CA LEU A 74 -1.47 21.17 2.55
C LEU A 74 -1.73 22.06 1.32
N GLU A 75 -1.78 23.38 1.50
CA GLU A 75 -2.10 24.34 0.45
C GLU A 75 -1.07 24.40 -0.69
N ARG A 76 0.21 24.38 -0.33
CA ARG A 76 1.31 24.63 -1.28
C ARG A 76 1.85 23.35 -1.91
N VAL A 77 1.60 22.19 -1.30
CA VAL A 77 2.07 20.88 -1.80
C VAL A 77 0.89 19.97 -2.11
N TRP A 78 0.21 19.45 -1.09
CA TRP A 78 -0.69 18.31 -1.25
C TRP A 78 -1.93 18.63 -2.06
N TRP A 79 -2.54 19.80 -1.87
CA TRP A 79 -3.72 20.24 -2.63
C TRP A 79 -3.39 20.59 -4.08
N ARG A 80 -2.12 20.90 -4.38
CA ARG A 80 -1.70 21.08 -5.77
C ARG A 80 -1.52 19.73 -6.44
N LEU A 81 -0.94 18.76 -5.73
CA LEU A 81 -0.73 17.41 -6.21
C LEU A 81 -2.06 16.65 -6.39
N ASP A 82 -2.96 16.65 -5.40
CA ASP A 82 -4.22 15.89 -5.44
C ASP A 82 -5.11 16.29 -6.65
N ARG A 83 -5.08 17.57 -7.04
CA ARG A 83 -5.76 18.11 -8.23
C ARG A 83 -5.06 17.80 -9.55
N ALA A 84 -3.78 17.46 -9.53
CA ALA A 84 -2.97 17.25 -10.72
C ALA A 84 -2.85 15.77 -11.12
N LEU A 85 -3.45 14.85 -10.35
CA LEU A 85 -3.40 13.42 -10.63
C LEU A 85 -4.10 13.09 -11.95
N THR A 86 -3.43 12.28 -12.76
CA THR A 86 -4.03 11.52 -13.86
C THR A 86 -4.18 10.06 -13.44
N THR A 87 -4.96 9.29 -14.20
CA THR A 87 -5.09 7.84 -14.00
C THR A 87 -3.73 7.15 -14.05
N GLU A 88 -2.86 7.54 -14.98
CA GLU A 88 -1.51 6.98 -15.15
C GLU A 88 -0.62 7.31 -13.96
N SER A 89 -0.60 8.58 -13.50
CA SER A 89 0.21 8.95 -12.35
C SER A 89 -0.28 8.29 -11.07
N LEU A 90 -1.60 8.15 -10.91
CA LEU A 90 -2.20 7.49 -9.75
C LEU A 90 -1.83 6.00 -9.70
N ARG A 91 -1.93 5.30 -10.84
CA ARG A 91 -1.55 3.89 -10.96
C ARG A 91 -0.08 3.70 -10.62
N ALA A 92 0.81 4.49 -11.23
CA ALA A 92 2.25 4.39 -10.98
C ALA A 92 2.62 4.72 -9.53
N ALA A 93 1.97 5.72 -8.91
CA ALA A 93 2.17 6.05 -7.50
C ALA A 93 1.77 4.89 -6.58
N ALA A 94 0.62 4.26 -6.84
CA ALA A 94 0.14 3.12 -6.08
C ALA A 94 1.05 1.89 -6.24
N GLU A 95 1.42 1.54 -7.47
CA GLU A 95 2.30 0.40 -7.76
C GLU A 95 3.66 0.55 -7.04
N LEU A 96 4.28 1.73 -7.14
CA LEU A 96 5.55 2.00 -6.47
C LEU A 96 5.39 1.88 -4.95
N TYR A 97 4.40 2.57 -4.37
CA TYR A 97 4.20 2.59 -2.93
C TYR A 97 3.93 1.18 -2.38
N VAL A 98 3.06 0.41 -3.04
CA VAL A 98 2.69 -0.94 -2.61
C VAL A 98 3.89 -1.89 -2.73
N ALA A 99 4.68 -1.81 -3.81
CA ALA A 99 5.88 -2.61 -3.97
C ALA A 99 6.90 -2.35 -2.85
N GLU A 100 7.15 -1.08 -2.54
CA GLU A 100 8.04 -0.70 -1.43
C GLU A 100 7.49 -1.16 -0.07
N ALA A 101 6.18 -1.03 0.16
CA ALA A 101 5.54 -1.51 1.38
C ALA A 101 5.73 -3.03 1.57
N LEU A 102 5.52 -3.82 0.51
CA LEU A 102 5.71 -5.27 0.53
C LEU A 102 7.17 -5.66 0.80
N LEU A 103 8.13 -4.98 0.18
CA LEU A 103 9.57 -5.20 0.42
C LEU A 103 9.97 -4.90 1.87
N LEU A 104 9.24 -4.01 2.55
CA LEU A 104 9.43 -3.68 3.97
C LEU A 104 8.58 -4.55 4.92
N GLY A 105 7.89 -5.57 4.40
CA GLY A 105 7.08 -6.51 5.18
C GLY A 105 5.69 -5.98 5.56
N THR A 106 5.23 -4.87 4.97
CA THR A 106 3.87 -4.36 5.14
C THR A 106 2.96 -5.02 4.12
N THR A 107 2.00 -5.81 4.62
CA THR A 107 1.10 -6.61 3.77
C THR A 107 -0.34 -6.09 3.74
N SER A 108 -0.63 -5.06 4.54
CA SER A 108 -1.95 -4.44 4.60
C SER A 108 -1.85 -2.93 4.77
N LEU A 109 -2.68 -2.20 4.02
CA LEU A 109 -2.66 -0.74 3.94
C LEU A 109 -4.05 -0.16 4.20
N VAL A 110 -4.14 0.98 4.85
CA VAL A 110 -5.36 1.78 4.94
C VAL A 110 -5.10 3.11 4.24
N ASP A 111 -5.55 3.21 2.99
CA ASP A 111 -5.31 4.36 2.14
C ASP A 111 -6.41 5.41 2.31
N HIS A 112 -5.99 6.67 2.44
CA HIS A 112 -6.86 7.84 2.48
C HIS A 112 -6.71 8.61 1.17
N HIS A 113 -7.43 8.18 0.14
CA HIS A 113 -7.25 8.72 -1.19
C HIS A 113 -7.82 10.14 -1.33
N GLU A 114 -7.04 11.03 -1.95
CA GLU A 114 -7.47 12.39 -2.29
C GLU A 114 -7.17 12.62 -3.78
N SER A 115 -8.21 12.84 -4.58
CA SER A 115 -8.08 13.15 -6.01
C SER A 115 -9.30 13.93 -6.54
N PRO A 116 -9.55 15.16 -6.07
CA PRO A 116 -10.77 15.90 -6.35
C PRO A 116 -11.07 16.12 -7.85
N ASN A 117 -10.04 16.09 -8.72
CA ASN A 117 -10.21 16.18 -10.18
C ASN A 117 -10.30 14.81 -10.89
N LEU A 118 -10.23 13.70 -10.13
CA LEU A 118 -10.25 12.32 -10.60
C LEU A 118 -11.05 11.43 -9.62
N VAL A 119 -12.27 11.81 -9.27
CA VAL A 119 -13.08 11.03 -8.31
C VAL A 119 -13.55 9.70 -8.91
N ALA A 120 -14.11 9.74 -10.12
CA ALA A 120 -14.69 8.56 -10.76
C ALA A 120 -13.60 7.57 -11.17
N GLY A 121 -13.69 6.33 -10.67
CA GLY A 121 -12.78 5.24 -11.00
C GLY A 121 -11.41 5.28 -10.31
N SER A 122 -11.10 6.29 -9.49
CA SER A 122 -9.79 6.36 -8.83
C SER A 122 -9.56 5.23 -7.83
N LEU A 123 -10.59 4.84 -7.08
CA LEU A 123 -10.49 3.69 -6.18
C LEU A 123 -10.32 2.37 -6.94
N ASP A 124 -10.87 2.23 -8.14
CA ASP A 124 -10.66 1.05 -8.98
C ASP A 124 -9.20 0.98 -9.46
N VAL A 125 -8.63 2.12 -9.86
CA VAL A 125 -7.20 2.22 -10.25
C VAL A 125 -6.28 1.79 -9.10
N LEU A 126 -6.57 2.25 -7.88
CA LEU A 126 -5.85 1.85 -6.68
C LEU A 126 -6.04 0.36 -6.38
N GLY A 127 -7.29 -0.13 -6.47
CA GLY A 127 -7.64 -1.53 -6.26
C GLY A 127 -6.87 -2.45 -7.21
N ASP A 128 -6.90 -2.17 -8.51
CA ASP A 128 -6.16 -2.93 -9.53
C ASP A 128 -4.67 -3.02 -9.21
N ALA A 129 -4.04 -1.91 -8.82
CA ALA A 129 -2.60 -1.86 -8.52
C ALA A 129 -2.27 -2.71 -7.27
N ILE A 130 -3.09 -2.62 -6.23
CA ILE A 130 -2.92 -3.35 -4.97
C ILE A 130 -3.12 -4.86 -5.18
N GLU A 131 -4.19 -5.24 -5.89
CA GLU A 131 -4.49 -6.63 -6.22
C GLU A 131 -3.43 -7.24 -7.15
N GLY A 132 -2.96 -6.47 -8.13
CA GLY A 132 -1.90 -6.88 -9.06
C GLY A 132 -0.58 -7.23 -8.36
N LEU A 133 -0.30 -6.63 -7.20
CA LEU A 133 0.88 -6.92 -6.38
C LEU A 133 0.60 -7.90 -5.22
N GLY A 134 -0.65 -8.33 -5.03
CA GLY A 134 -1.04 -9.28 -3.99
C GLY A 134 -1.08 -8.69 -2.57
N ALA A 135 -1.15 -7.37 -2.43
CA ALA A 135 -1.33 -6.71 -1.14
C ALA A 135 -2.81 -6.68 -0.74
N ARG A 136 -3.09 -6.40 0.55
CA ARG A 136 -4.44 -6.11 1.04
C ARG A 136 -4.57 -4.62 1.31
N ALA A 137 -5.73 -4.04 1.05
CA ALA A 137 -5.99 -2.67 1.44
C ALA A 137 -7.43 -2.42 1.85
N LEU A 138 -7.61 -1.39 2.68
CA LEU A 138 -8.86 -0.66 2.85
C LEU A 138 -8.70 0.68 2.14
N LEU A 139 -9.54 0.92 1.13
CA LEU A 139 -9.52 2.15 0.35
C LEU A 139 -10.60 3.11 0.85
N CYS A 140 -10.19 4.27 1.35
CA CYS A 140 -11.06 5.38 1.70
C CYS A 140 -10.93 6.48 0.65
N TYR A 141 -11.99 7.24 0.44
CA TYR A 141 -11.95 8.49 -0.32
C TYR A 141 -12.17 9.67 0.63
N GLY A 142 -11.30 10.67 0.57
CA GLY A 142 -11.39 11.89 1.35
C GLY A 142 -12.55 12.76 0.90
N ALA A 143 -13.56 12.91 1.77
CA ALA A 143 -14.69 13.80 1.52
C ALA A 143 -14.39 15.20 2.10
N THR A 144 -14.56 16.23 1.27
CA THR A 144 -14.22 17.60 1.64
C THR A 144 -15.06 18.61 0.86
N GLU A 145 -15.32 19.79 1.46
CA GLU A 145 -15.91 20.93 0.74
C GLU A 145 -14.85 21.75 -0.02
N ARG A 146 -13.56 21.40 0.09
CA ARG A 146 -12.52 21.97 -0.76
C ARG A 146 -12.94 21.80 -2.22
N ASN A 147 -12.68 22.81 -3.05
CA ASN A 147 -13.04 22.81 -4.47
C ASN A 147 -14.57 22.84 -4.74
N GLY A 148 -15.37 23.33 -3.79
CA GLY A 148 -16.81 23.57 -3.98
C GLY A 148 -17.69 22.35 -3.73
N GLY A 149 -17.21 21.39 -2.94
CA GLY A 149 -17.96 20.19 -2.54
C GLY A 149 -18.32 19.26 -3.71
N ARG A 150 -17.50 19.26 -4.76
CA ARG A 150 -17.60 18.37 -5.90
C ARG A 150 -16.63 17.21 -5.77
#